data_AF-A0A0G4K3E8-F1
#
_entry.id   AF-A0A0G4K3E8-F1
#
_cell.length_a   1.000
_cell.length_b   1.000
_cell.length_c   1.000
_cell.angle_alpha   90.00
_cell.angle_beta   90.00
_cell.angle_gamma   90.00
#
_symmetry.space_group_name_H-M   'P 1'
#
loop_
_entity.id
_entity.type
_entity.pdbx_description
1 polymer ?
#
loop_
_entity_poly.entity_id
_entity_poly.type
_entity_poly.pdbx_seq_one_letter_code
_entity_poly.pdbx_strand_id
1 'polypeptide(L)'
;MFSLRNELRKRDLETLDLFTLAFSLFKQNFINFIILSLICCLPLILTGIYFPMSTFDPEKLKTYEDLINWFKNDVTIGFYINIFLSLFLDTISIISVSLLVERLIYRSVKSATWAIIRSFKFLLPTIFTTFMYFVLVLLGSSFFIVPGIAFIVFFVFIKNICALRHTWGIDALKYSFYLVKPKFFKTLFLLGFIFLFQQVFSMTLFPSSLENREGLLSYFIAMIVLYIFNTYFQIITTLFFLNRDYVSSSMQEDDDEENDENNTEE
;
A
#
# COMPACT_ATOMS: atom_id res chain seq x y z
N MET A 1 -20.44 11.35 -23.06
CA MET A 1 -20.10 9.99 -22.57
C MET A 1 -19.22 10.14 -21.33
N PHE A 2 -19.80 9.91 -20.14
CA PHE A 2 -19.27 10.32 -18.83
C PHE A 2 -17.82 9.84 -18.57
N SER A 3 -16.95 10.76 -18.14
CA SER A 3 -15.59 10.44 -17.68
C SER A 3 -15.69 9.74 -16.32
N LEU A 4 -14.91 8.68 -16.08
CA LEU A 4 -14.82 7.98 -14.78
C LEU A 4 -14.58 8.96 -13.62
N ARG A 5 -13.92 10.07 -13.90
CA ARG A 5 -13.74 11.22 -12.99
C ARG A 5 -15.07 11.80 -12.49
N ASN A 6 -16.05 11.97 -13.36
CA ASN A 6 -17.35 12.56 -12.98
C ASN A 6 -18.14 11.58 -12.11
N GLU A 7 -17.96 10.28 -12.29
CA GLU A 7 -18.57 9.26 -11.44
C GLU A 7 -17.91 9.23 -10.06
N LEU A 8 -16.58 9.36 -10.02
CA LEU A 8 -15.79 9.46 -8.79
C LEU A 8 -16.06 10.74 -7.98
N ARG A 9 -16.49 11.83 -8.62
CA ARG A 9 -16.81 13.12 -7.98
C ARG A 9 -18.23 13.17 -7.41
N LYS A 10 -19.19 12.46 -8.03
CA LYS A 10 -20.63 12.61 -7.73
C LYS A 10 -21.12 11.85 -6.51
N ARG A 11 -20.44 10.77 -6.11
CA ARG A 11 -20.85 9.96 -4.95
C ARG A 11 -19.68 9.22 -4.31
N ASP A 12 -19.78 8.98 -3.01
CA ASP A 12 -18.95 7.98 -2.34
C ASP A 12 -19.25 6.61 -2.96
N LEU A 13 -18.26 5.98 -3.59
CA LEU A 13 -18.43 4.65 -4.21
C LEU A 13 -18.67 3.60 -3.13
N GLU A 14 -19.65 2.71 -3.29
CA GLU A 14 -19.82 1.57 -2.38
C GLU A 14 -18.63 0.60 -2.44
N THR A 15 -18.51 -0.30 -1.46
CA THR A 15 -17.42 -1.28 -1.46
C THR A 15 -17.45 -2.14 -2.72
N LEU A 16 -18.62 -2.63 -3.14
CA LEU A 16 -18.78 -3.42 -4.37
C LEU A 16 -18.44 -2.61 -5.64
N ASP A 17 -18.81 -1.33 -5.68
CA ASP A 17 -18.44 -0.45 -6.80
C ASP A 17 -16.92 -0.30 -6.90
N LEU A 18 -16.23 -0.14 -5.76
CA LEU A 18 -14.76 -0.08 -5.73
C LEU A 18 -14.12 -1.35 -6.30
N PHE A 19 -14.59 -2.54 -5.91
CA PHE A 19 -14.09 -3.80 -6.45
C PHE A 19 -14.33 -3.93 -7.95
N THR A 20 -15.53 -3.57 -8.41
CA THR A 20 -15.94 -3.68 -9.82
C THR A 20 -15.13 -2.72 -10.70
N LEU A 21 -15.01 -1.46 -10.28
CA LEU A 21 -14.24 -0.45 -10.99
C LEU A 21 -12.74 -0.76 -10.96
N ALA A 22 -12.19 -1.20 -9.83
CA ALA A 22 -10.81 -1.65 -9.74
C ALA A 22 -10.53 -2.83 -10.67
N PHE A 23 -11.47 -3.78 -10.79
CA PHE A 23 -11.34 -4.90 -11.72
C PHE A 23 -11.38 -4.44 -13.18
N SER A 24 -12.25 -3.50 -13.51
CA SER A 24 -12.28 -2.88 -14.84
C SER A 24 -10.95 -2.19 -15.17
N LEU A 25 -10.40 -1.40 -14.25
CA LEU A 25 -9.10 -0.74 -14.42
C LEU A 25 -7.95 -1.75 -14.56
N PHE A 26 -7.95 -2.79 -13.73
CA PHE A 26 -6.99 -3.88 -13.82
C PHE A 26 -7.06 -4.58 -15.18
N LYS A 27 -8.26 -4.90 -15.68
CA LYS A 27 -8.46 -5.52 -16.99
C LYS A 27 -8.00 -4.62 -18.14
N GLN A 28 -8.31 -3.32 -18.08
CA GLN A 28 -7.93 -2.35 -19.12
C GLN A 28 -6.41 -2.21 -19.27
N ASN A 29 -5.66 -2.31 -18.17
CA ASN A 29 -4.21 -2.15 -18.18
C ASN A 29 -3.45 -3.37 -17.63
N PHE A 30 -4.01 -4.56 -17.87
CA PHE A 30 -3.60 -5.83 -17.24
C PHE A 30 -2.11 -6.11 -17.39
N ILE A 31 -1.59 -5.99 -18.61
CA ILE A 31 -0.18 -6.28 -18.92
C ILE A 31 0.74 -5.39 -18.10
N ASN A 32 0.45 -4.08 -17.99
CA ASN A 32 1.30 -3.17 -17.25
C ASN A 32 1.27 -3.44 -15.74
N PHE A 33 0.12 -3.80 -15.18
CA PHE A 33 0.02 -4.18 -13.77
C PHE A 33 0.75 -5.50 -13.47
N ILE A 34 0.66 -6.50 -14.35
CA ILE A 34 1.38 -7.77 -14.19
C ILE A 34 2.90 -7.55 -14.31
N ILE A 35 3.36 -6.79 -15.32
CA ILE A 35 4.79 -6.47 -15.46
C ILE A 35 5.30 -5.75 -14.22
N LEU A 36 4.56 -4.75 -13.73
CA LEU A 36 4.92 -4.03 -12.50
C LEU A 36 4.99 -4.97 -11.30
N SER A 37 3.98 -5.83 -11.11
CA SER A 37 3.93 -6.81 -10.04
C SER A 37 5.14 -7.74 -10.08
N LEU A 38 5.45 -8.31 -11.25
CA LEU A 38 6.58 -9.23 -11.44
C LEU A 38 7.93 -8.56 -11.20
N ILE A 39 8.15 -7.33 -11.71
CA ILE A 39 9.41 -6.60 -11.52
C ILE A 39 9.66 -6.31 -10.03
N CYS A 40 8.62 -5.94 -9.28
CA CYS A 40 8.74 -5.68 -7.85
C CYS A 40 8.81 -6.97 -7.01
N CYS A 41 8.16 -8.05 -7.47
CA CYS A 41 8.02 -9.30 -6.74
C CYS A 41 9.25 -10.22 -6.87
N LEU A 42 9.80 -10.37 -8.08
CA LEU A 42 10.86 -11.34 -8.35
C LEU A 42 12.10 -11.14 -7.47
N PRO A 43 12.63 -9.92 -7.27
CA PRO A 43 13.76 -9.72 -6.36
C PRO A 43 13.43 -10.15 -4.93
N LEU A 44 12.20 -9.87 -4.45
CA LEU A 44 11.77 -10.22 -3.09
C LEU A 44 11.64 -11.72 -2.88
N ILE A 45 11.10 -12.45 -3.86
CA ILE A 45 11.03 -13.91 -3.80
C ILE A 45 12.46 -14.49 -3.76
N LEU A 46 13.34 -14.04 -4.66
CA LEU A 46 14.70 -14.55 -4.74
C LEU A 46 15.47 -14.30 -3.45
N THR A 47 15.40 -13.09 -2.88
CA THR A 47 16.05 -12.79 -1.60
C THR A 47 15.43 -13.57 -0.45
N GLY A 48 14.12 -13.80 -0.46
CA GLY A 48 13.45 -14.61 0.57
C GLY A 48 13.88 -16.08 0.54
N ILE A 49 14.19 -16.63 -0.63
CA ILE A 49 14.71 -18.00 -0.78
C ILE A 49 16.18 -18.08 -0.39
N TYR A 50 17.00 -17.11 -0.84
CA TYR A 50 18.45 -17.12 -0.61
C TYR A 50 18.85 -16.74 0.81
N PHE A 51 18.07 -15.86 1.44
CA PHE A 51 18.27 -15.38 2.80
C PHE A 51 17.01 -15.67 3.64
N PRO A 52 16.79 -16.93 4.04
CA PRO A 52 15.67 -17.28 4.89
C PRO A 52 15.77 -16.52 6.21
N MET A 53 14.63 -16.06 6.71
CA MET A 53 14.54 -15.33 7.96
C MET A 53 15.06 -16.24 9.10
N SER A 54 16.13 -15.85 9.79
CA SER A 54 16.49 -16.50 11.05
C SER A 54 15.35 -16.28 12.03
N THR A 55 14.77 -17.35 12.55
CA THR A 55 13.84 -17.25 13.67
C THR A 55 14.60 -16.63 14.85
N PHE A 56 14.18 -15.44 15.27
CA PHE A 56 14.66 -14.83 16.50
C PHE A 56 14.23 -15.73 17.65
N ASP A 57 15.22 -16.42 18.24
CA ASP A 57 15.00 -17.36 19.33
C ASP A 57 15.47 -16.69 20.64
N PRO A 58 14.55 -16.10 21.42
CA PRO A 58 14.90 -15.37 22.63
C PRO A 58 15.55 -16.27 23.69
N GLU A 59 15.35 -17.58 23.63
CA GLU A 59 15.93 -18.54 24.60
C GLU A 59 17.44 -18.73 24.40
N LYS A 60 17.97 -18.38 23.22
CA LYS A 60 19.40 -18.46 22.88
C LYS A 60 20.18 -17.20 23.24
N LEU A 61 19.52 -16.13 23.66
CA LEU A 61 20.13 -14.84 23.99
C LEU A 61 20.25 -14.69 25.51
N LYS A 62 21.33 -15.22 26.09
CA LYS A 62 21.59 -15.12 27.53
C LYS A 62 22.55 -14.00 27.89
N THR A 63 23.41 -13.58 26.95
CA THR A 63 24.45 -12.58 27.17
C THR A 63 24.36 -11.45 26.14
N TYR A 64 24.86 -10.26 26.49
CA TYR A 64 25.00 -9.14 25.56
C TYR A 64 25.91 -9.47 24.36
N GLU A 65 26.91 -10.33 24.53
CA GLU A 65 27.76 -10.84 23.45
C GLU A 65 26.99 -11.76 22.50
N ASP A 66 26.06 -12.58 22.99
CA ASP A 66 25.21 -13.43 22.16
C ASP A 66 24.31 -12.58 21.26
N LEU A 67 23.87 -11.41 21.78
CA LEU A 67 23.09 -10.44 21.03
C LEU A 67 23.92 -9.78 19.93
N ILE A 68 25.16 -9.36 20.22
CA ILE A 68 26.08 -8.83 19.20
C ILE A 68 26.41 -9.88 18.14
N ASN A 69 26.64 -11.13 18.54
CA ASN A 69 26.94 -12.23 17.64
C ASN A 69 25.73 -12.58 16.77
N TRP A 70 24.51 -12.49 17.31
CA TRP A 70 23.28 -12.62 16.53
C TRP A 70 23.15 -11.52 15.48
N PHE A 71 23.43 -10.25 15.82
CA PHE A 71 23.41 -9.13 14.87
C PHE A 71 24.45 -9.27 13.75
N LYS A 72 25.60 -9.88 14.03
CA LYS A 72 26.71 -10.06 13.07
C LYS A 72 26.62 -11.33 12.24
N ASN A 73 25.68 -12.24 12.54
CA ASN A 73 25.52 -13.49 11.83
C ASN A 73 25.06 -13.25 10.37
N ASP A 74 25.61 -13.98 9.41
CA ASP A 74 25.33 -13.85 7.98
C ASP A 74 23.83 -14.01 7.65
N VAL A 75 23.12 -14.83 8.43
CA VAL A 75 21.67 -15.03 8.30
C VAL A 75 20.89 -13.75 8.67
N THR A 76 21.38 -13.00 9.65
CA THR A 76 20.76 -11.74 10.11
C THR A 76 21.05 -10.60 9.14
N ILE A 77 22.23 -10.59 8.50
CA ILE A 77 22.54 -9.66 7.40
C ILE A 77 21.55 -9.86 6.24
N GLY A 78 21.27 -11.12 5.88
CA GLY A 78 20.26 -11.46 4.88
C GLY A 78 18.86 -10.95 5.22
N PHE A 79 18.47 -11.04 6.50
CA PHE A 79 17.22 -10.48 7.01
C PHE A 79 17.13 -8.95 6.83
N TYR A 80 18.20 -8.20 7.17
CA TYR A 80 18.20 -6.75 6.98
C TYR A 80 18.13 -6.34 5.51
N ILE A 81 18.84 -7.06 4.63
CA ILE A 81 18.78 -6.84 3.19
C ILE A 81 17.35 -7.05 2.69
N ASN A 82 16.67 -8.12 3.13
CA ASN A 82 15.30 -8.42 2.72
C ASN A 82 14.32 -7.34 3.22
N ILE A 83 14.40 -6.92 4.48
CA ILE A 83 13.55 -5.82 5.00
C ILE A 83 13.75 -4.54 4.20
N PHE A 84 15.00 -4.14 3.98
CA PHE A 84 15.31 -2.92 3.25
C PHE A 84 14.78 -3.01 1.82
N LEU A 85 15.07 -4.10 1.12
CA LEU A 85 14.61 -4.31 -0.25
C LEU A 85 13.07 -4.34 -0.33
N SER A 86 12.40 -5.01 0.61
CA SER A 86 10.94 -5.06 0.71
C SER A 86 10.34 -3.67 0.91
N LEU A 87 10.91 -2.86 1.79
CA LEU A 87 10.43 -1.50 2.03
C LEU A 87 10.56 -0.63 0.77
N PHE A 88 11.66 -0.74 0.05
CA PHE A 88 11.89 0.00 -1.19
C PHE A 88 10.96 -0.46 -2.32
N LEU A 89 10.89 -1.77 -2.58
CA LEU A 89 10.09 -2.31 -3.68
C LEU A 89 8.59 -2.22 -3.45
N ASP A 90 8.12 -2.39 -2.21
CA ASP A 90 6.70 -2.17 -1.86
C ASP A 90 6.31 -0.70 -2.05
N THR A 91 7.18 0.23 -1.63
CA THR A 91 6.94 1.67 -1.83
C THR A 91 6.89 2.02 -3.32
N ILE A 92 7.83 1.52 -4.13
CA ILE A 92 7.83 1.69 -5.59
C ILE A 92 6.56 1.11 -6.21
N SER A 93 6.15 -0.08 -5.77
CA SER A 93 4.95 -0.77 -6.26
C SER A 93 3.70 0.09 -6.03
N ILE A 94 3.46 0.54 -4.79
CA ILE A 94 2.28 1.34 -4.42
C ILE A 94 2.24 2.68 -5.14
N ILE A 95 3.38 3.39 -5.24
CA ILE A 95 3.46 4.67 -5.96
C ILE A 95 3.18 4.44 -7.45
N SER A 96 3.77 3.41 -8.05
CA SER A 96 3.62 3.09 -9.47
C SER A 96 2.19 2.71 -9.82
N VAL A 97 1.55 1.85 -9.01
CA VAL A 97 0.12 1.53 -9.16
C VAL A 97 -0.72 2.80 -9.04
N SER A 98 -0.43 3.64 -8.04
CA SER A 98 -1.19 4.86 -7.84
C SER A 98 -1.14 5.80 -9.04
N LEU A 99 0.04 5.99 -9.62
CA LEU A 99 0.24 6.79 -10.82
C LEU A 99 -0.46 6.21 -12.06
N LEU A 100 -0.43 4.88 -12.22
CA LEU A 100 -1.12 4.21 -13.33
C LEU A 100 -2.63 4.35 -13.21
N VAL A 101 -3.19 4.13 -12.01
CA VAL A 101 -4.63 4.25 -11.75
C VAL A 101 -5.12 5.67 -12.00
N GLU A 102 -4.42 6.69 -11.49
CA GLU A 102 -4.77 8.10 -11.75
C GLU A 102 -4.75 8.39 -13.26
N ARG A 103 -3.71 7.95 -13.97
CA ARG A 103 -3.60 8.15 -15.43
C ARG A 103 -4.71 7.45 -16.22
N LEU A 104 -5.15 6.27 -15.78
CA LEU A 104 -6.27 5.54 -16.38
C LEU A 104 -7.61 6.27 -16.15
N ILE A 105 -7.81 6.89 -14.99
CA ILE A 105 -8.99 7.74 -14.74
C ILE A 105 -9.03 8.91 -15.74
N TYR A 106 -7.87 9.48 -16.08
CA TYR A 106 -7.73 10.50 -17.13
C TYR A 106 -7.68 9.93 -18.56
N ARG A 107 -8.03 8.64 -18.76
CA ARG A 107 -8.03 7.92 -20.05
C ARG A 107 -6.68 7.93 -20.79
N SER A 108 -5.59 8.09 -20.05
CA SER A 108 -4.24 8.04 -20.59
C SER A 108 -3.54 6.74 -20.16
N VAL A 109 -3.38 5.80 -21.09
CA VAL A 109 -2.64 4.57 -20.80
C VAL A 109 -1.14 4.88 -20.83
N LYS A 110 -0.44 4.54 -19.74
CA LYS A 110 1.02 4.66 -19.60
C LYS A 110 1.61 3.29 -19.32
N SER A 111 2.87 3.12 -19.72
CA SER A 111 3.60 1.86 -19.52
C SER A 111 4.04 1.67 -18.07
N ALA A 112 4.24 0.42 -17.67
CA ALA A 112 4.79 0.07 -16.36
C ALA A 112 6.15 0.73 -16.10
N THR A 113 7.03 0.73 -17.11
CA THR A 113 8.36 1.34 -17.02
C THR A 113 8.29 2.84 -16.72
N TRP A 114 7.34 3.56 -17.33
CA TRP A 114 7.15 4.98 -17.05
C TRP A 114 6.76 5.21 -15.58
N ALA A 115 5.85 4.39 -15.05
CA ALA A 115 5.40 4.49 -13.67
C ALA A 115 6.54 4.22 -12.68
N ILE A 116 7.35 3.17 -12.94
CA ILE A 116 8.51 2.82 -12.12
C ILE A 116 9.54 3.95 -12.11
N ILE A 117 9.95 4.46 -13.28
CA ILE A 117 10.91 5.56 -13.38
C ILE A 117 10.38 6.79 -12.65
N ARG A 118 9.09 7.10 -12.81
CA ARG A 118 8.48 8.26 -12.14
C ARG A 118 8.41 8.06 -10.62
N SER A 119 8.24 6.84 -10.14
CA SER A 119 8.14 6.54 -8.71
C SER A 119 9.41 6.90 -7.92
N PHE A 120 10.60 6.79 -8.54
CA PHE A 120 11.87 7.18 -7.92
C PHE A 120 11.90 8.64 -7.46
N LYS A 121 11.17 9.54 -8.13
CA LYS A 121 11.07 10.95 -7.71
C LYS A 121 10.38 11.11 -6.35
N PHE A 122 9.43 10.22 -6.03
CA PHE A 122 8.60 10.27 -4.83
C PHE A 122 9.05 9.27 -3.75
N LEU A 123 10.04 8.43 -4.07
CA LEU A 123 10.53 7.37 -3.19
C LEU A 123 11.05 7.93 -1.87
N LEU A 124 12.00 8.87 -1.91
CA LEU A 124 12.63 9.41 -0.70
C LEU A 124 11.62 10.16 0.20
N PRO A 125 10.76 11.06 -0.30
CA PRO A 125 9.70 11.68 0.51
C PRO A 125 8.72 10.66 1.13
N THR A 126 8.38 9.61 0.38
CA THR A 126 7.45 8.58 0.86
C THR A 126 8.08 7.72 1.94
N ILE A 127 9.35 7.34 1.80
CA ILE A 127 10.09 6.60 2.85
C ILE A 127 10.19 7.44 4.13
N PHE A 128 10.53 8.72 4.02
CA PHE A 128 10.58 9.62 5.16
C PHE A 128 9.24 9.72 5.90
N THR A 129 8.15 9.84 5.14
CA THR A 129 6.79 9.89 5.72
C THR A 129 6.38 8.55 6.33
N THR A 130 6.75 7.44 5.69
CA THR A 130 6.52 6.08 6.20
C THR A 130 7.27 5.84 7.50
N PHE A 131 8.46 6.40 7.66
CA PHE A 131 9.21 6.35 8.91
C PHE A 131 8.49 7.10 10.05
N MET A 132 7.97 8.31 9.79
CA MET A 132 7.15 9.03 10.78
C MET A 132 5.90 8.23 11.18
N TYR A 133 5.22 7.65 10.18
CA TYR A 133 4.08 6.76 10.41
C TYR A 133 4.45 5.55 11.28
N PHE A 134 5.60 4.92 11.02
CA PHE A 134 6.07 3.78 11.81
C PHE A 134 6.27 4.15 13.28
N VAL A 135 6.88 5.30 13.56
CA VAL A 135 7.06 5.82 14.92
C VAL A 135 5.71 6.03 15.62
N LEU A 136 4.73 6.62 14.92
CA LEU A 136 3.38 6.84 15.45
C LEU A 136 2.65 5.53 15.78
N VAL A 137 2.70 4.54 14.88
CA VAL A 137 2.06 3.24 15.10
C VAL A 137 2.76 2.47 16.22
N LEU A 138 4.08 2.54 16.30
CA LEU A 138 4.84 1.93 17.39
C LEU A 138 4.44 2.53 18.74
N LEU A 139 4.38 3.86 18.84
CA LEU A 139 3.90 4.55 20.04
C LEU A 139 2.46 4.15 20.38
N GLY A 140 1.55 4.19 19.40
CA GLY A 140 0.15 3.79 19.60
C GLY A 140 0.01 2.37 20.13
N SER A 141 0.71 1.42 19.51
CA SER A 141 0.70 0.01 19.90
C SER A 141 1.37 -0.25 21.26
N SER A 142 2.32 0.60 21.66
CA SER A 142 3.01 0.49 22.96
C SER A 142 2.09 0.85 24.13
N PHE A 143 1.17 1.80 23.93
CA PHE A 143 0.18 2.14 24.96
C PHE A 143 -0.97 1.13 25.00
N PHE A 144 -1.57 0.80 23.85
CA PHE A 144 -2.65 -0.18 23.73
C PHE A 144 -2.76 -0.73 22.30
N ILE A 145 -3.28 -1.94 22.13
CA ILE A 145 -3.48 -2.57 20.81
C ILE A 145 -4.47 -1.76 19.95
N VAL A 146 -5.55 -1.26 20.56
CA VAL A 146 -6.64 -0.57 19.84
C VAL A 146 -6.19 0.76 19.18
N PRO A 147 -5.49 1.68 19.87
CA PRO A 147 -4.89 2.86 19.26
C PRO A 147 -3.92 2.55 18.12
N GLY A 148 -3.11 1.48 18.24
CA GLY A 148 -2.22 1.05 17.17
C GLY A 148 -2.98 0.71 15.88
N ILE A 149 -4.04 -0.09 15.99
CA ILE A 149 -4.91 -0.43 14.85
C ILE A 149 -5.60 0.81 14.28
N ALA A 150 -6.07 1.71 15.13
CA ALA A 150 -6.70 2.95 14.67
C ALA A 150 -5.74 3.82 13.84
N PHE A 151 -4.48 3.96 14.26
CA PHE A 151 -3.48 4.68 13.47
C PHE A 151 -3.19 4.02 12.12
N ILE A 152 -3.12 2.69 12.06
CA ILE A 152 -2.97 1.98 10.77
C ILE A 152 -4.10 2.36 9.80
N VAL A 153 -5.34 2.40 10.29
CA VAL A 153 -6.51 2.75 9.47
C VAL A 153 -6.47 4.22 9.05
N PHE A 154 -6.24 5.16 9.98
CA PHE A 154 -6.20 6.59 9.68
C PHE A 154 -5.13 6.98 8.65
N PHE A 155 -4.03 6.23 8.62
CA PHE A 155 -2.85 6.56 7.84
C PHE A 155 -2.66 5.66 6.61
N VAL A 156 -3.68 4.91 6.21
CA VAL A 156 -3.63 4.01 5.04
C VAL A 156 -3.22 4.70 3.74
N PHE A 157 -3.56 5.99 3.56
CA PHE A 157 -3.38 6.69 2.29
C PHE A 157 -2.06 7.43 2.14
N ILE A 158 -1.17 7.43 3.14
CA ILE A 158 0.09 8.20 3.09
C ILE A 158 0.85 7.99 1.79
N LYS A 159 1.06 6.73 1.38
CA LYS A 159 1.81 6.39 0.18
C LYS A 159 1.13 6.94 -1.09
N ASN A 160 -0.21 6.90 -1.14
CA ASN A 160 -0.99 7.43 -2.26
C ASN A 160 -0.95 8.97 -2.32
N ILE A 161 -1.01 9.61 -1.15
CA ILE A 161 -0.95 11.08 -1.01
C ILE A 161 0.42 11.62 -1.45
N CYS A 162 1.50 11.00 -0.97
CA CYS A 162 2.85 11.40 -1.38
C CYS A 162 3.07 11.25 -2.90
N ALA A 163 2.47 10.21 -3.50
CA ALA A 163 2.55 9.99 -4.95
C ALA A 163 1.74 11.02 -5.76
N LEU A 164 0.48 11.29 -5.38
CA LEU A 164 -0.50 11.95 -6.24
C LEU A 164 -0.80 13.40 -5.88
N ARG A 165 -0.54 13.82 -4.64
CA ARG A 165 -0.80 15.20 -4.17
C ARG A 165 0.46 15.97 -3.80
N HIS A 166 1.64 15.34 -3.93
CA HIS A 166 2.95 15.96 -3.70
C HIS A 166 3.13 16.60 -2.32
N THR A 167 2.38 16.14 -1.32
CA THR A 167 2.55 16.48 0.09
C THR A 167 3.33 15.39 0.83
N TRP A 168 4.14 15.76 1.82
CA TRP A 168 5.02 14.82 2.54
C TRP A 168 5.06 15.11 4.04
N GLY A 169 5.53 14.14 4.81
CA GLY A 169 5.70 14.26 6.26
C GLY A 169 4.37 14.44 7.00
N ILE A 170 4.33 15.44 7.89
CA ILE A 170 3.18 15.69 8.77
C ILE A 170 1.94 16.10 7.97
N ASP A 171 2.10 16.82 6.85
CA ASP A 171 0.96 17.27 6.06
C ASP A 171 0.27 16.10 5.35
N ALA A 172 1.04 15.13 4.87
CA ALA A 172 0.51 13.89 4.31
C ALA A 172 -0.24 13.05 5.37
N LEU A 173 0.29 13.01 6.60
CA LEU A 173 -0.37 12.33 7.74
C LEU A 173 -1.70 12.99 8.09
N LYS A 174 -1.72 14.32 8.24
CA LYS A 174 -2.94 15.10 8.52
C LYS A 174 -3.98 14.91 7.42
N TYR A 175 -3.53 14.94 6.16
CA TYR A 175 -4.42 14.77 5.02
C TYR A 175 -5.04 13.36 4.97
N SER A 176 -4.25 12.31 5.23
CA SER A 176 -4.77 10.95 5.36
C SER A 176 -5.81 10.84 6.47
N PHE A 177 -5.52 11.42 7.64
CA PHE A 177 -6.45 11.43 8.77
C PHE A 177 -7.77 12.11 8.42
N TYR A 178 -7.72 13.28 7.78
CA TYR A 178 -8.90 14.02 7.33
C TYR A 178 -9.77 13.20 6.37
N LEU A 179 -9.14 12.53 5.38
CA LEU A 179 -9.85 11.72 4.41
C LEU A 179 -10.50 10.47 5.01
N VAL A 180 -9.86 9.84 6.00
CA VAL A 180 -10.31 8.58 6.60
C VAL A 180 -11.31 8.78 7.74
N LYS A 181 -11.16 9.83 8.56
CA LYS A 181 -12.00 10.09 9.75
C LYS A 181 -13.51 9.90 9.52
N PRO A 182 -14.15 10.47 8.48
CA PRO A 182 -15.59 10.33 8.30
C PRO A 182 -16.03 8.93 7.84
N LYS A 183 -15.11 8.09 7.33
CA LYS A 183 -15.41 6.75 6.79
C LYS A 183 -14.55 5.67 7.44
N PHE A 184 -14.17 5.86 8.71
CA PHE A 184 -13.24 5.00 9.44
C PHE A 184 -13.61 3.51 9.35
N PHE A 185 -14.88 3.15 9.64
CA PHE A 185 -15.32 1.75 9.61
C PHE A 185 -15.27 1.12 8.22
N LYS A 186 -15.53 1.90 7.16
CA LYS A 186 -15.43 1.41 5.80
C LYS A 186 -13.97 1.14 5.42
N THR A 187 -13.07 2.05 5.79
CA THR A 187 -11.62 1.86 5.62
C THR A 187 -11.13 0.65 6.41
N LEU A 188 -11.56 0.51 7.67
CA LEU A 188 -11.25 -0.63 8.53
C LEU A 188 -11.72 -1.95 7.90
N PHE A 189 -12.95 -2.01 7.40
CA PHE A 189 -13.49 -3.21 6.74
C PHE A 189 -12.71 -3.57 5.48
N LEU A 190 -12.37 -2.57 4.66
CA LEU A 190 -11.59 -2.77 3.44
C LEU A 190 -10.18 -3.30 3.75
N LEU A 191 -9.51 -2.71 4.73
CA LEU A 191 -8.18 -3.16 5.17
C LEU A 191 -8.23 -4.54 5.81
N GLY A 192 -9.22 -4.77 6.67
CA GLY A 192 -9.46 -6.05 7.32
C GLY A 192 -9.72 -7.16 6.32
N PHE A 193 -10.50 -6.89 5.27
CA PHE A 193 -10.72 -7.83 4.18
C PHE A 193 -9.42 -8.18 3.44
N ILE A 194 -8.62 -7.18 3.07
CA ILE A 194 -7.32 -7.40 2.40
C ILE A 194 -6.40 -8.25 3.28
N PHE A 195 -6.29 -7.90 4.57
CA PHE A 195 -5.47 -8.64 5.52
C PHE A 195 -5.93 -10.10 5.68
N LEU A 196 -7.24 -10.32 5.89
CA LEU A 196 -7.81 -11.66 6.01
C LEU A 196 -7.60 -12.49 4.74
N PHE A 197 -7.78 -11.89 3.56
CA PHE A 197 -7.51 -12.56 2.29
C PHE A 197 -6.05 -13.02 2.21
N GLN A 198 -5.10 -12.15 2.52
CA GLN A 198 -3.67 -12.49 2.49
C GLN A 198 -3.33 -13.61 3.47
N GLN A 199 -3.92 -13.60 4.68
CA GLN A 199 -3.71 -14.66 5.67
C GLN A 199 -4.29 -16.01 5.21
N VAL A 200 -5.54 -16.03 4.74
CA VAL A 200 -6.18 -17.26 4.23
C VAL A 200 -5.43 -17.80 3.02
N PHE A 201 -5.00 -16.94 2.10
CA PHE A 201 -4.19 -17.34 0.95
C PHE A 201 -2.87 -17.98 1.39
N SER A 202 -2.17 -17.35 2.34
CA SER A 202 -0.89 -17.84 2.84
C SER A 202 -1.04 -19.19 3.55
N MET A 203 -2.10 -19.38 4.36
CA MET A 203 -2.35 -20.64 5.05
C MET A 203 -2.73 -21.79 4.12
N THR A 204 -3.35 -21.50 2.96
CA THR A 204 -3.88 -22.53 2.06
C THR A 204 -2.94 -22.92 0.95
N LEU A 205 -2.16 -21.97 0.41
CA LEU A 205 -1.34 -22.17 -0.78
C LEU A 205 0.16 -22.23 -0.52
N PHE A 206 0.63 -21.82 0.66
CA PHE A 206 2.05 -21.95 0.97
C PHE A 206 2.36 -23.39 1.41
N PRO A 207 3.45 -23.98 0.87
CA PRO A 207 3.83 -25.33 1.22
C PRO A 207 4.29 -25.42 2.68
N SER A 208 4.05 -26.58 3.29
CA SER A 208 4.49 -26.87 4.66
C SER A 208 6.01 -27.07 4.79
N SER A 209 6.73 -27.31 3.68
CA SER A 209 8.20 -27.42 3.66
C SER A 209 8.79 -26.83 2.38
N LEU A 210 9.88 -26.08 2.56
CA LEU A 210 10.67 -25.46 1.48
C LEU A 210 11.91 -26.29 1.10
N GLU A 211 12.15 -27.41 1.79
CA GLU A 211 13.37 -28.21 1.61
C GLU A 211 13.34 -29.05 0.32
N ASN A 212 12.14 -29.37 -0.16
CA ASN A 212 11.94 -30.15 -1.38
C ASN A 212 11.82 -29.22 -2.60
N ARG A 213 12.34 -29.67 -3.76
CA ARG A 213 12.24 -28.93 -5.04
C ARG A 213 10.80 -28.57 -5.42
N GLU A 214 9.87 -29.50 -5.20
CA GLU A 214 8.44 -29.29 -5.45
C GLU A 214 7.85 -28.25 -4.49
N GLY A 215 8.27 -28.28 -3.22
CA GLY A 215 7.92 -27.27 -2.22
C GLY A 215 8.40 -25.88 -2.63
N LEU A 216 9.67 -25.75 -3.02
CA LEU A 216 10.24 -24.47 -3.48
C LEU A 216 9.52 -23.92 -4.72
N LEU A 217 9.21 -24.77 -5.69
CA LEU A 217 8.46 -24.37 -6.89
C LEU A 217 7.03 -23.92 -6.53
N SER A 218 6.34 -24.66 -5.66
CA SER A 218 5.00 -24.29 -5.20
C SER A 218 4.99 -22.95 -4.45
N TYR A 219 5.98 -22.70 -3.59
CA TYR A 219 6.17 -21.42 -2.91
C TYR A 219 6.40 -20.28 -3.91
N PHE A 220 7.27 -20.49 -4.90
CA PHE A 220 7.55 -19.50 -5.93
C PHE A 220 6.29 -19.09 -6.69
N ILE A 221 5.48 -20.06 -7.12
CA ILE A 221 4.21 -19.81 -7.81
C ILE A 221 3.19 -19.13 -6.88
N ALA A 222 3.03 -19.63 -5.66
CA ALA A 222 2.09 -19.06 -4.69
C ALA A 222 2.43 -17.58 -4.39
N MET A 223 3.71 -17.25 -4.26
CA MET A 223 4.16 -15.88 -4.09
C MET A 223 3.81 -15.01 -5.30
N ILE A 224 4.10 -15.44 -6.53
CA ILE A 224 3.72 -14.66 -7.73
C ILE A 224 2.22 -14.36 -7.74
N VAL A 225 1.39 -15.36 -7.47
CA VAL A 225 -0.07 -15.20 -7.43
C VAL A 225 -0.48 -14.22 -6.32
N LEU A 226 0.12 -14.34 -5.12
CA LEU A 226 -0.14 -13.41 -4.02
C LEU A 226 0.21 -11.97 -4.38
N TYR A 227 1.33 -11.73 -5.06
CA TYR A 227 1.74 -10.38 -5.48
C TYR A 227 0.84 -9.80 -6.57
N ILE A 228 0.28 -10.63 -7.46
CA ILE A 228 -0.73 -10.18 -8.43
C ILE A 228 -2.00 -9.72 -7.70
N PHE A 229 -2.47 -10.49 -6.71
CA PHE A 229 -3.58 -10.07 -5.86
C PHE A 229 -3.24 -8.81 -5.06
N ASN A 230 -2.02 -8.70 -4.55
CA ASN A 230 -1.56 -7.50 -3.84
C ASN A 230 -1.64 -6.26 -4.74
N THR A 231 -1.19 -6.36 -6.00
CA THR A 231 -1.34 -5.27 -6.98
C THR A 231 -2.80 -4.91 -7.22
N TYR A 232 -3.70 -5.91 -7.28
CA TYR A 232 -5.14 -5.65 -7.38
C TYR A 232 -5.70 -4.90 -6.15
N PHE A 233 -5.31 -5.28 -4.94
CA PHE A 233 -5.71 -4.57 -3.71
C PHE A 233 -5.11 -3.17 -3.60
N GLN A 234 -3.90 -2.96 -4.13
CA GLN A 234 -3.33 -1.62 -4.26
C GLN A 234 -4.19 -0.74 -5.20
N ILE A 235 -4.67 -1.28 -6.33
CA ILE A 235 -5.59 -0.55 -7.23
C ILE A 235 -6.87 -0.15 -6.49
N ILE A 236 -7.48 -1.07 -5.74
CA ILE A 236 -8.68 -0.79 -4.93
C ILE A 236 -8.40 0.34 -3.94
N THR A 237 -7.27 0.27 -3.23
CA THR A 237 -6.87 1.27 -2.22
C THR A 237 -6.61 2.63 -2.85
N THR A 238 -5.95 2.70 -4.01
CA THR A 238 -5.77 3.94 -4.76
C THR A 238 -7.11 4.50 -5.26
N LEU A 239 -7.99 3.66 -5.78
CA LEU A 239 -9.29 4.11 -6.26
C LEU A 239 -10.14 4.67 -5.12
N PHE A 240 -10.11 4.01 -3.97
CA PHE A 240 -10.79 4.47 -2.76
C PHE A 240 -10.21 5.81 -2.28
N PHE A 241 -8.88 5.96 -2.30
CA PHE A 241 -8.22 7.25 -2.04
C PHE A 241 -8.71 8.34 -3.00
N LEU A 242 -8.66 8.10 -4.32
CA LEU A 242 -9.04 9.09 -5.32
C LEU A 242 -10.52 9.47 -5.26
N ASN A 243 -11.41 8.52 -4.99
CA ASN A 243 -12.83 8.82 -4.77
C ASN A 243 -13.01 9.73 -3.55
N ARG A 244 -12.36 9.41 -2.43
CA ARG A 244 -12.43 10.22 -1.21
C ARG A 244 -11.89 11.63 -1.43
N ASP A 245 -10.75 11.74 -2.10
CA ASP A 245 -10.09 13.00 -2.43
C ASP A 245 -10.97 13.89 -3.31
N TYR A 246 -11.55 13.33 -4.38
CA TYR A 246 -12.43 14.09 -5.29
C TYR A 246 -13.75 14.51 -4.65
N VAL A 247 -14.34 13.68 -3.79
CA VAL A 247 -15.57 14.02 -3.07
C VAL A 247 -15.29 15.10 -2.03
N SER A 248 -14.16 15.05 -1.32
CA SER A 248 -13.81 16.09 -0.37
C SER A 248 -13.51 17.43 -1.05
N SER A 249 -12.82 17.42 -2.19
CA SER A 249 -12.53 18.66 -2.91
C SER A 249 -13.77 19.29 -3.51
N SER A 250 -14.74 18.49 -3.97
CA SER A 250 -15.98 19.04 -4.53
C SER A 250 -16.89 19.65 -3.47
N MET A 251 -16.98 19.04 -2.28
CA MET A 251 -17.72 19.63 -1.16
C MET A 251 -17.14 20.98 -0.75
N GLN A 252 -15.82 21.13 -0.82
CA GLN A 252 -15.15 22.38 -0.50
C GLN A 252 -15.39 23.48 -1.57
N GLU A 253 -15.41 23.10 -2.86
CA GLU A 253 -15.80 24.02 -3.95
C GLU A 253 -17.26 24.48 -3.84
N ASP A 254 -18.18 23.56 -3.52
CA ASP A 254 -19.61 23.87 -3.38
C ASP A 254 -19.87 24.78 -2.14
N ASP A 255 -19.17 24.54 -1.02
CA ASP A 255 -19.24 25.38 0.19
C ASP A 255 -18.65 26.79 -0.03
N ASP A 256 -17.60 26.92 -0.84
CA ASP A 256 -16.99 28.22 -1.17
C ASP A 256 -17.90 29.03 -2.11
N GLU A 257 -18.57 28.39 -3.08
CA GLU A 257 -19.55 29.04 -3.98
C GLU A 257 -20.80 29.53 -3.24
N GLU A 258 -21.37 28.75 -2.31
CA GLU A 258 -22.51 29.20 -1.47
C GLU A 258 -22.14 30.40 -0.55
N ASN A 259 -20.89 30.47 -0.08
CA ASN A 259 -20.44 31.58 0.76
C ASN A 259 -20.18 32.86 -0.05
N ASP A 260 -19.72 32.74 -1.30
CA ASP A 260 -19.54 33.90 -2.19
C ASP A 260 -20.89 34.46 -2.69
N GLU A 261 -21.89 33.62 -2.95
CA GLU A 261 -23.26 34.07 -3.29
C GLU A 261 -23.92 34.81 -2.12
N ASN A 262 -23.76 34.32 -0.88
CA ASN A 262 -24.32 35.01 0.30
C ASN A 262 -23.60 36.33 0.64
N ASN A 263 -22.33 36.49 0.26
CA ASN A 263 -21.57 37.73 0.46
C ASN A 263 -21.77 38.78 -0.65
N THR A 264 -22.45 38.44 -1.74
CA THR A 264 -22.79 39.39 -2.81
C THR A 264 -24.21 39.97 -2.71
N GLU A 265 -25.01 39.50 -1.73
CA GLU A 265 -26.35 40.02 -1.44
C GLU A 265 -26.41 41.05 -0.27
N GLU A 266 -25.27 41.48 0.28
CA GLU A 266 -25.19 42.64 1.21
C GLU A 266 -24.66 43.92 0.53
#